data_AF-A0A946LGS9-F1
#
_entry.id   AF-A0A946LGS9-F1
#
_cell.length_a   1.000
_cell.length_b   1.000
_cell.length_c   1.000
_cell.angle_alpha   90.00
_cell.angle_beta   90.00
_cell.angle_gamma   90.00
#
_symmetry.space_group_name_H-M   'P 1'
#
loop_
_entity.id
_entity.type
_entity.pdbx_description
1 polymer ?
#
loop_
_entity_poly.entity_id
_entity_poly.type
_entity_poly.pdbx_seq_one_letter_code
_entity_poly.pdbx_strand_id
1 'polypeptide(L)'
;MKKTTTIIAVVLLLNILILALTIGDFLALHDIQNDYVSAEVLSTFEITTSAPLPEWTQAPGEWLMVTTSFVARLITIPLTILLLWWLRKKEG
;
A
#
# COMPACT_ATOMS: atom_id res chain seq x y z
N MET A 1 -2.64 -4.38 -33.99
CA MET A 1 -3.52 -5.24 -33.16
C MET A 1 -2.76 -5.96 -32.04
N LYS A 2 -1.85 -6.93 -32.29
CA LYS A 2 -1.16 -7.70 -31.22
C LYS A 2 -0.52 -6.85 -30.10
N LYS A 3 0.22 -5.78 -30.45
CA LYS A 3 0.88 -4.89 -29.47
C LYS A 3 -0.11 -4.11 -28.59
N THR A 4 -1.27 -3.74 -29.11
CA THR A 4 -2.33 -3.04 -28.37
C THR A 4 -2.93 -3.97 -27.32
N THR A 5 -3.25 -5.21 -27.72
CA THR A 5 -3.74 -6.26 -26.81
C THR A 5 -2.76 -6.54 -25.68
N THR A 6 -1.45 -6.56 -25.96
CA THR A 6 -0.43 -6.72 -24.92
C THR A 6 -0.43 -5.58 -23.90
N ILE A 7 -0.55 -4.32 -24.34
CA ILE A 7 -0.56 -3.16 -23.43
C ILE A 7 -1.81 -3.16 -22.57
N ILE A 8 -2.96 -3.47 -23.14
CA ILE A 8 -4.21 -3.62 -22.39
C ILE A 8 -4.06 -4.72 -21.32
N ALA A 9 -3.47 -5.86 -21.66
CA ALA A 9 -3.19 -6.92 -20.70
C ALA A 9 -2.26 -6.46 -19.56
N VAL A 10 -1.20 -5.71 -19.87
CA VAL A 10 -0.30 -5.14 -18.85
C VAL A 10 -1.04 -4.16 -17.94
N VAL A 11 -1.86 -3.26 -18.50
CA VAL A 11 -2.68 -2.32 -17.71
C VAL A 11 -3.64 -3.07 -16.79
N LEU A 12 -4.28 -4.13 -17.27
CA LEU A 12 -5.15 -4.97 -16.43
C LEU A 12 -4.38 -5.61 -15.27
N LEU A 13 -3.18 -6.16 -15.53
CA LEU A 13 -2.34 -6.74 -14.48
C LEU A 13 -1.91 -5.69 -13.45
N LEU A 14 -1.54 -4.48 -13.87
CA LEU A 14 -1.20 -3.38 -12.95
C LEU A 14 -2.39 -3.00 -12.07
N ASN A 15 -3.61 -2.98 -12.61
CA ASN A 15 -4.82 -2.69 -11.82
C ASN A 15 -5.17 -3.81 -10.84
N ILE A 16 -4.99 -5.08 -11.24
CA ILE A 16 -5.15 -6.23 -10.33
C ILE A 16 -4.15 -6.13 -9.17
N LEU A 17 -2.90 -5.76 -9.46
CA LEU A 17 -1.88 -5.54 -8.43
C LEU A 17 -2.28 -4.40 -7.48
N ILE A 18 -2.74 -3.25 -8.00
CA ILE A 18 -3.22 -2.13 -7.17
C ILE A 18 -4.40 -2.55 -6.28
N LEU A 19 -5.30 -3.38 -6.79
CA LEU A 19 -6.42 -3.91 -6.00
C LEU A 19 -5.91 -4.82 -4.87
N ALA A 20 -5.00 -5.74 -5.17
CA ALA A 20 -4.39 -6.62 -4.17
C ALA A 20 -3.67 -5.83 -3.06
N LEU A 21 -2.91 -4.80 -3.44
CA LEU A 21 -2.29 -3.86 -2.51
C LEU A 21 -3.32 -3.13 -1.64
N THR A 22 -4.50 -2.80 -2.19
CA THR A 22 -5.58 -2.14 -1.43
C THR A 22 -6.20 -3.04 -0.40
N ILE A 23 -6.40 -4.31 -0.72
CA ILE A 23 -6.86 -5.30 0.25
C ILE A 23 -5.79 -5.48 1.33
N GLY A 24 -4.52 -5.58 0.96
CA GLY A 24 -3.40 -5.69 1.90
C GLY A 24 -3.30 -4.50 2.85
N ASP A 25 -3.42 -3.27 2.35
CA ASP A 25 -3.43 -2.06 3.18
C ASP A 25 -4.62 -2.04 4.13
N PHE A 26 -5.81 -2.46 3.66
CA PHE A 26 -6.99 -2.52 4.51
C PHE A 26 -6.77 -3.46 5.71
N LEU A 27 -6.21 -4.64 5.47
CA LEU A 27 -5.91 -5.60 6.54
C LEU A 27 -4.84 -5.07 7.49
N ALA A 28 -3.73 -4.55 6.95
CA ALA A 28 -2.65 -3.99 7.77
C ALA A 28 -3.10 -2.80 8.62
N LEU A 29 -3.91 -1.90 8.05
CA LEU A 29 -4.46 -0.74 8.77
C LEU A 29 -5.48 -1.16 9.82
N HIS A 30 -6.29 -2.18 9.53
CA HIS A 30 -7.19 -2.76 10.52
C HIS A 30 -6.41 -3.30 11.73
N ASP A 31 -5.32 -4.04 11.48
CA ASP A 31 -4.51 -4.61 12.56
C ASP A 31 -3.75 -3.51 13.32
N ILE A 32 -3.16 -2.54 12.64
CA ILE A 32 -2.59 -1.34 13.27
C ILE A 32 -3.63 -0.64 14.16
N GLN A 33 -4.86 -0.45 13.68
CA GLN A 33 -5.88 0.24 14.47
C GLN A 33 -6.18 -0.47 15.81
N ASN A 34 -6.12 -1.81 15.84
CA ASN A 34 -6.48 -2.59 17.02
C ASN A 34 -5.28 -2.90 17.92
N ASP A 35 -4.12 -3.13 17.35
CA ASP A 35 -2.95 -3.65 18.06
C ASP A 35 -1.88 -2.57 18.31
N TYR A 36 -1.87 -1.49 17.52
CA TYR A 36 -0.83 -0.47 17.63
C TYR A 36 -0.97 0.39 18.89
N VAL A 37 0.05 0.36 19.74
CA VAL A 37 0.18 1.22 20.91
C VAL A 37 1.41 2.10 20.74
N SER A 38 1.18 3.38 20.47
CA SER A 38 2.26 4.35 20.33
C SER A 38 2.86 4.71 21.69
N ALA A 39 4.12 4.34 21.90
CA ALA A 39 4.88 4.74 23.09
C ALA A 39 5.01 6.27 23.22
N GLU A 40 5.10 6.98 22.09
CA GLU A 40 5.14 8.45 22.07
C GLU A 40 3.83 9.05 22.57
N VAL A 41 2.69 8.50 22.15
CA VAL A 41 1.37 8.94 22.62
C VAL A 41 1.23 8.67 24.13
N LEU A 42 1.62 7.48 24.59
CA LEU A 42 1.60 7.17 26.03
C LEU A 42 2.47 8.13 26.85
N SER A 43 3.67 8.45 26.34
CA SER A 43 4.57 9.41 26.99
C SER A 43 3.99 10.82 27.04
N THR A 44 3.27 11.24 25.99
CA THR A 44 2.60 12.55 25.92
C THR A 44 1.51 12.69 26.98
N PHE A 45 0.83 11.58 27.32
CA PHE A 45 -0.20 11.54 28.35
C PHE A 45 0.32 11.15 29.74
N GLU A 46 1.64 11.08 29.93
CA GLU A 46 2.29 10.65 31.18
C GLU A 46 1.82 9.26 31.66
N ILE A 47 1.34 8.42 30.74
CA ILE A 47 0.89 7.06 31.05
C ILE A 47 2.13 6.17 31.16
N THR A 48 2.45 5.78 32.39
CA THR A 48 3.53 4.85 32.70
C THR A 48 2.99 3.42 32.70
N THR A 49 3.51 2.57 31.81
CA THR A 49 3.25 1.14 31.86
C THR A 49 4.15 0.50 32.91
N SER A 50 3.59 -0.40 33.72
CA SER A 50 4.34 -1.13 34.76
C SER A 50 5.34 -2.15 34.20
N ALA A 51 5.23 -2.48 32.92
CA ALA A 51 6.12 -3.35 32.16
C ALA A 51 6.36 -2.75 30.75
N PRO A 52 7.46 -3.11 30.06
CA PRO A 52 7.65 -2.76 28.66
C PRO A 52 6.49 -3.32 27.81
N LEU A 53 6.06 -2.54 26.82
CA LEU A 53 5.05 -2.99 25.88
C LEU A 53 5.57 -4.19 25.08
N PRO A 54 4.71 -5.20 24.81
CA PRO A 54 5.07 -6.30 23.93
C PRO A 54 5.44 -5.81 22.53
N GLU A 55 6.40 -6.47 21.87
CA GLU A 55 6.88 -6.05 20.53
C GLU A 55 5.77 -6.03 19.46
N TRP A 56 4.79 -6.92 19.58
CA TRP A 56 3.68 -7.00 18.62
C TRP A 56 2.79 -5.75 18.64
N THR A 57 2.75 -4.97 19.74
CA THR A 57 1.97 -3.74 19.80
C THR A 57 2.55 -2.61 18.95
N GLN A 58 3.73 -2.81 18.35
CA GLN A 58 4.31 -1.85 17.40
C GLN A 58 3.88 -2.12 15.97
N ALA A 59 3.19 -3.23 15.69
CA ALA A 59 2.71 -3.63 14.37
C ALA A 59 3.77 -3.45 13.23
N PRO A 60 5.02 -3.93 13.40
CA PRO A 60 6.11 -3.61 12.48
C PRO A 60 5.89 -4.21 11.08
N GLY A 61 5.25 -5.37 10.98
CA GLY A 61 4.98 -6.03 9.70
C GLY A 61 3.90 -5.29 8.91
N GLU A 62 2.90 -4.79 9.60
CA GLU A 62 1.77 -4.05 9.06
C GLU A 62 2.24 -2.69 8.53
N TRP A 63 3.07 -1.97 9.29
CA TRP A 63 3.69 -0.73 8.82
C TRP A 63 4.60 -0.95 7.60
N LEU A 64 5.36 -2.05 7.57
CA LEU A 64 6.16 -2.44 6.42
C LEU A 64 5.28 -2.70 5.19
N MET A 65 4.15 -3.38 5.36
CA MET A 65 3.18 -3.64 4.30
C MET A 65 2.62 -2.34 3.71
N VAL A 66 2.12 -1.44 4.56
CA VAL A 66 1.57 -0.13 4.14
C VAL A 66 2.64 0.70 3.41
N THR A 67 3.86 0.74 3.94
CA THR A 67 4.96 1.49 3.32
C THR A 67 5.34 0.93 1.96
N THR A 68 5.45 -0.40 1.85
CA THR A 68 5.79 -1.08 0.61
C THR A 68 4.68 -0.89 -0.44
N SER A 69 3.42 -1.03 -0.03
CA SER A 69 2.25 -0.78 -0.88
C SER A 69 2.24 0.66 -1.40
N PHE A 70 2.50 1.64 -0.54
CA PHE A 70 2.55 3.05 -0.93
C PHE A 70 3.61 3.30 -2.01
N VAL A 71 4.84 2.81 -1.80
CA VAL A 71 5.93 2.93 -2.79
C VAL A 71 5.57 2.20 -4.10
N ALA A 72 4.98 1.01 -4.03
CA ALA A 72 4.55 0.28 -5.21
C ALA A 72 3.48 1.04 -6.01
N ARG A 73 2.54 1.71 -5.35
CA ARG A 73 1.53 2.56 -6.01
C ARG A 73 2.10 3.80 -6.65
N LEU A 74 3.10 4.44 -6.01
CA LEU A 74 3.82 5.57 -6.59
C LEU A 74 4.49 5.22 -7.93
N ILE A 75 4.80 3.95 -8.17
CA ILE A 75 5.38 3.49 -9.44
C ILE A 75 4.29 3.02 -10.41
N THR A 76 3.37 2.18 -9.93
CA THR A 76 2.38 1.50 -10.79
C THR A 76 1.30 2.43 -11.33
N ILE A 77 0.87 3.45 -10.56
CA ILE A 77 -0.15 4.40 -11.02
C ILE A 77 0.40 5.29 -12.16
N PRO A 78 1.56 5.97 -12.03
CA PRO A 78 2.13 6.73 -13.14
C PRO A 78 2.41 5.86 -14.36
N LEU A 79 2.92 4.64 -14.17
CA LEU A 79 3.15 3.71 -15.28
C LEU A 79 1.85 3.40 -16.03
N THR A 80 0.77 3.15 -15.30
CA THR A 80 -0.56 2.89 -15.88
C THR A 80 -1.05 4.10 -16.69
N ILE A 81 -0.92 5.31 -16.14
CA ILE A 81 -1.31 6.56 -16.83
C ILE A 81 -0.48 6.74 -18.11
N LEU A 82 0.85 6.55 -18.04
CA LEU A 82 1.75 6.69 -19.20
C LEU A 82 1.42 5.68 -20.30
N LEU A 83 1.13 4.42 -19.95
CA LEU A 83 0.75 3.38 -20.91
C LEU A 83 -0.57 3.71 -21.60
N LEU A 84 -1.59 4.17 -20.85
CA LEU A 84 -2.87 4.57 -21.41
C LEU A 84 -2.75 5.82 -22.29
N TRP A 85 -1.95 6.80 -21.89
CA TRP A 85 -1.68 8.00 -22.68
C TRP A 85 -0.98 7.66 -24.00
N TRP A 86 0.01 6.77 -23.96
CA TRP A 86 0.70 6.28 -25.14
C TRP A 86 -0.24 5.51 -26.08
N LEU A 87 -1.12 4.68 -25.52
CA LEU A 87 -2.14 3.94 -26.28
C LEU A 87 -3.07 4.90 -27.02
N ARG A 88 -3.60 5.91 -26.31
CA ARG A 88 -4.48 6.94 -26.88
C ARG A 88 -3.81 7.67 -28.04
N LYS A 89 -2.55 8.10 -27.88
CA LYS A 89 -1.80 8.82 -28.94
C LYS A 89 -1.55 7.96 -30.19
N LYS A 90 -1.58 6.64 -30.05
CA LYS A 90 -1.35 5.71 -31.16
C LYS A 90 -2.63 5.40 -31.93
N GLU A 91 -3.79 5.49 -31.29
CA GLU A 91 -5.09 5.17 -31.89
C GLU A 91 -5.83 6.40 -32.43
N GLY A 92 -5.53 7.60 -31.93
CA GLY A 92 -6.00 8.88 -32.48
C GLY A 92 -5.01 9.52 -33.43
#